data_AF-A0A381SX84-F1
#
_entry.id   AF-A0A381SX84-F1
#
_cell.length_a   1.000
_cell.length_b   1.000
_cell.length_c   1.000
_cell.angle_alpha   90.00
_cell.angle_beta   90.00
_cell.angle_gamma   90.00
#
_symmetry.space_group_name_H-M   'P 1'
#
loop_
_entity.id
_entity.type
_entity.pdbx_description
1 polymer ?
#
loop_
_entity_poly.entity_id
_entity_poly.type
_entity_poly.pdbx_seq_one_letter_code
_entity_poly.pdbx_strand_id
1 'polypeptide(L)'
;MVQDGARAFVSAAAGCLPAQRRTSKDYQAGHFQVFSILLLVLTPVLVGAMQQTSRVVVGDEAIDFTMQSIDGDTFNLTDMRGEQAVVLVFFRGAW
;
A
#
# COMPACT_ATOMS: atom_id res chain seq x y z
N MET A 1 23.65 -10.95 -85.09
CA MET A 1 24.93 -10.54 -84.46
C MET A 1 24.55 -10.01 -83.09
N VAL A 2 24.63 -10.78 -82.00
CA VAL A 2 25.81 -11.33 -81.28
C VAL A 2 26.52 -10.25 -80.44
N GLN A 3 26.87 -10.64 -79.21
CA GLN A 3 27.37 -9.90 -78.03
C GLN A 3 28.76 -9.21 -78.23
N ASP A 4 29.40 -8.43 -77.35
CA ASP A 4 29.19 -7.89 -75.97
C ASP A 4 30.03 -6.56 -75.84
N GLY A 5 30.22 -5.80 -74.74
CA GLY A 5 29.82 -5.92 -73.32
C GLY A 5 30.56 -4.98 -72.34
N ALA A 6 30.17 -5.04 -71.06
CA ALA A 6 30.88 -4.60 -69.83
C ALA A 6 30.98 -3.11 -69.36
N ARG A 7 30.81 -2.94 -68.02
CA ARG A 7 31.05 -1.79 -67.11
C ARG A 7 30.00 -0.64 -67.15
N ALA A 8 29.18 -0.34 -66.11
CA ALA A 8 29.30 -0.35 -64.63
C ALA A 8 30.29 0.73 -64.09
N PHE A 9 30.03 1.50 -63.03
CA PHE A 9 29.19 1.29 -61.82
C PHE A 9 28.46 2.58 -61.34
N VAL A 10 27.49 2.45 -60.43
CA VAL A 10 26.65 3.56 -59.91
C VAL A 10 27.23 4.23 -58.66
N SER A 11 26.96 5.54 -58.55
CA SER A 11 27.10 6.44 -57.39
C SER A 11 26.69 5.87 -56.03
N ALA A 12 27.41 6.23 -54.95
CA ALA A 12 26.85 6.86 -53.74
C ALA A 12 27.94 7.19 -52.70
N ALA A 13 27.69 8.18 -51.85
CA ALA A 13 28.61 8.66 -50.82
C ALA A 13 28.56 7.85 -49.51
N ALA A 14 29.67 7.88 -48.75
CA ALA A 14 29.70 7.47 -47.35
C ALA A 14 30.62 8.40 -46.53
N GLY A 15 30.02 9.42 -45.91
CA GLY A 15 30.72 10.26 -44.92
C GLY A 15 30.78 9.56 -43.57
N CYS A 16 31.94 9.56 -42.91
CA CYS A 16 32.07 9.06 -41.54
C CYS A 16 31.29 9.95 -40.55
N LEU A 17 30.38 9.34 -39.79
CA LEU A 17 29.81 9.92 -38.58
C LEU A 17 30.46 9.25 -37.35
N PRO A 18 30.81 9.99 -36.29
CA PRO A 18 31.50 9.44 -35.13
C PRO A 18 30.58 8.51 -34.32
N ALA A 19 31.15 7.42 -33.80
CA ALA A 19 30.44 6.45 -32.98
C ALA A 19 29.98 7.06 -31.65
N GLN A 20 28.69 7.41 -31.56
CA GLN A 20 28.11 7.94 -30.33
C GLN A 20 28.08 6.85 -29.25
N ARG A 21 28.86 7.07 -28.17
CA ARG A 21 28.90 6.18 -27.00
C ARG A 21 27.54 6.18 -26.29
N ARG A 22 26.71 5.15 -26.54
CA ARG A 22 25.49 4.89 -25.76
C ARG A 22 25.86 4.58 -24.31
N THR A 23 25.77 5.57 -23.43
CA THR A 23 25.81 5.34 -21.98
C THR A 23 24.46 4.76 -21.56
N SER A 24 24.42 3.44 -21.36
CA SER A 24 23.25 2.73 -20.83
C SER A 24 22.94 3.25 -19.42
N LYS A 25 21.96 4.16 -19.32
CA LYS A 25 21.43 4.68 -18.05
C LYS A 25 20.05 4.10 -17.72
N ASP A 26 19.57 3.19 -18.56
CA ASP A 26 18.18 2.72 -18.53
C ASP A 26 17.99 1.55 -17.55
N TYR A 27 19.04 0.76 -17.29
CA TYR A 27 18.97 -0.42 -16.42
C TYR A 27 18.92 -0.08 -14.92
N GLN A 28 19.43 1.08 -14.52
CA GLN A 28 19.54 1.48 -13.10
C GLN A 28 18.22 2.04 -12.53
N ALA A 29 17.32 2.52 -13.41
CA ALA A 29 16.04 3.12 -13.02
C ALA A 29 15.00 2.08 -12.57
N GLY A 30 14.94 0.91 -13.22
CA GLY A 30 13.90 -0.09 -12.99
C GLY A 30 13.88 -0.63 -11.56
N HIS A 31 15.04 -1.00 -11.01
CA HIS A 31 15.12 -1.53 -9.64
C HIS A 31 14.67 -0.50 -8.59
N PHE A 32 15.14 0.76 -8.70
CA PHE A 32 14.75 1.83 -7.77
C PHE A 32 13.24 2.11 -7.86
N GLN A 33 12.67 2.10 -9.06
CA GLN A 33 11.24 2.30 -9.27
C GLN A 33 10.40 1.15 -8.68
N VAL A 34 10.81 -0.10 -8.84
CA VAL A 34 10.13 -1.27 -8.25
C VAL A 34 10.19 -1.22 -6.71
N PHE A 35 11.34 -0.90 -6.12
CA PHE A 35 11.44 -0.73 -4.66
C PHE A 35 10.59 0.43 -4.13
N SER A 36 10.53 1.54 -4.87
CA SER A 36 9.67 2.70 -4.52
C SER A 36 8.18 2.33 -4.53
N ILE A 37 7.70 1.62 -5.56
CA ILE A 37 6.32 1.14 -5.64
C ILE A 37 6.03 0.13 -4.52
N LEU A 38 6.94 -0.83 -4.28
CA LEU A 38 6.80 -1.82 -3.22
C LEU A 38 6.67 -1.13 -1.84
N LEU A 39 7.52 -0.15 -1.55
CA LEU A 39 7.52 0.59 -0.28
C LEU A 39 6.23 1.41 -0.12
N LEU A 40 5.72 2.03 -1.18
CA LEU A 40 4.47 2.79 -1.18
C LEU A 40 3.23 1.91 -0.94
N VAL A 41 3.28 0.62 -1.32
CA VAL A 41 2.21 -0.36 -1.03
C VAL A 41 2.38 -1.03 0.34
N LEU A 42 3.60 -1.30 0.80
CA LEU A 42 3.86 -1.94 2.10
C LEU A 42 3.63 -1.01 3.30
N THR A 43 3.90 0.28 3.14
CA THR A 43 3.76 1.29 4.21
C THR A 43 2.35 1.35 4.83
N PRO A 44 1.23 1.45 4.07
CA PRO A 44 -0.11 1.45 4.67
C PRO A 44 -0.49 0.11 5.33
N VAL A 45 0.11 -1.01 4.91
CA VAL A 45 -0.10 -2.33 5.55
C VAL A 45 0.62 -2.38 6.90
N LEU A 46 1.85 -1.85 7.00
CA LEU A 46 2.63 -1.84 8.24
C LEU A 46 2.11 -0.83 9.27
N VAL A 47 1.57 0.31 8.83
CA VAL A 47 1.05 1.38 9.70
C VAL A 47 -0.31 1.02 10.31
N GLY A 48 -0.91 -0.09 9.88
CA GLY A 48 -2.24 -0.52 10.30
C GLY A 48 -3.32 0.23 9.53
N ALA A 49 -3.97 -0.47 8.60
CA ALA A 49 -5.23 0.01 8.03
C ALA A 49 -6.19 0.35 9.19
N MET A 50 -6.76 1.56 9.11
CA MET A 50 -7.47 2.24 10.20
C MET A 50 -8.29 1.28 11.07
N GLN A 51 -8.16 1.39 12.41
CA GLN A 51 -9.04 0.67 13.33
C GLN A 51 -10.48 1.09 13.08
N GLN A 52 -11.17 0.26 12.30
CA GLN A 52 -12.58 0.43 12.02
C GLN A 52 -13.31 0.10 13.30
N THR A 53 -13.80 1.14 13.99
CA THR A 53 -14.68 0.99 15.15
C THR A 53 -15.92 0.21 14.70
N SER A 54 -15.90 -1.10 14.95
CA SER A 54 -17.02 -1.97 14.60
C SER A 54 -18.26 -1.43 15.30
N ARG A 55 -19.32 -1.21 14.52
CA ARG A 55 -20.59 -0.77 15.07
C ARG A 55 -21.16 -1.91 15.90
N VAL A 56 -21.43 -1.67 17.18
CA VAL A 56 -22.12 -2.64 18.05
C VAL A 56 -23.49 -2.97 17.45
N VAL A 57 -23.79 -4.25 17.28
CA VAL A 57 -25.07 -4.76 16.76
C VAL A 57 -25.77 -5.58 17.85
N VAL A 58 -27.10 -5.54 17.87
CA VAL A 58 -27.91 -6.33 18.80
C VAL A 58 -27.82 -7.81 18.44
N GLY A 59 -27.45 -8.65 19.42
CA GLY A 59 -27.28 -10.10 19.25
C GLY A 59 -25.82 -10.55 19.18
N ASP A 60 -24.89 -9.63 18.93
CA ASP A 60 -23.45 -9.89 19.06
C ASP A 60 -23.05 -10.00 20.55
N GLU A 61 -21.90 -10.64 20.81
CA GLU A 61 -21.31 -10.67 22.14
C GLU A 61 -20.94 -9.25 22.59
N ALA A 62 -21.32 -8.88 23.82
CA ALA A 62 -21.00 -7.57 24.37
C ALA A 62 -19.48 -7.45 24.61
N ILE A 63 -18.88 -6.43 23.97
CA ILE A 63 -17.46 -6.10 24.08
C ILE A 63 -17.10 -5.85 25.55
N ASP A 64 -16.08 -6.54 26.05
CA ASP A 64 -15.62 -6.37 27.42
C ASP A 64 -15.03 -4.97 27.65
N PHE A 65 -15.19 -4.48 28.87
CA PHE A 65 -14.64 -3.20 29.30
C PHE A 65 -14.23 -3.29 30.77
N THR A 66 -13.19 -2.54 31.14
CA THR A 66 -12.83 -2.27 32.53
C THR A 66 -13.10 -0.79 32.80
N MET A 67 -13.86 -0.48 33.85
CA MET A 67 -14.22 0.89 34.22
C MET A 67 -14.10 1.09 35.73
N GLN A 68 -13.58 2.26 36.13
CA GLN A 68 -13.59 2.70 37.52
C GLN A 68 -14.89 3.46 37.83
N SER A 69 -15.55 3.11 38.93
CA SER A 69 -16.70 3.85 39.49
C SER A 69 -16.24 5.15 40.14
N ILE A 70 -17.18 6.07 40.37
CA ILE A 70 -16.98 7.30 41.12
C ILE A 70 -16.45 7.05 42.54
N ASP A 71 -16.74 5.88 43.12
CA ASP A 71 -16.30 5.46 44.46
C ASP A 71 -14.88 4.86 44.46
N GLY A 72 -14.26 4.68 43.29
CA GLY A 72 -12.91 4.13 43.12
C GLY A 72 -12.86 2.63 42.80
N ASP A 73 -13.95 1.89 43.03
CA ASP A 73 -14.08 0.48 42.66
C ASP A 73 -13.89 0.25 41.16
N THR A 74 -13.31 -0.89 40.77
CA THR A 74 -13.07 -1.26 39.37
C THR A 74 -13.98 -2.43 38.98
N PHE A 75 -14.71 -2.27 37.88
CA PHE A 75 -15.65 -3.25 37.35
C PHE A 75 -15.21 -3.72 35.96
N ASN A 76 -15.29 -5.02 35.70
CA ASN A 76 -15.19 -5.59 34.35
C ASN A 76 -16.55 -6.11 33.91
N LEU A 77 -16.88 -6.02 32.61
CA LEU A 77 -18.11 -6.62 32.09
C LEU A 77 -18.07 -8.14 32.20
N THR A 78 -16.90 -8.76 31.98
CA THR A 78 -16.71 -10.21 32.09
C THR A 78 -17.17 -10.77 33.44
N ASP A 79 -16.94 -10.05 34.55
CA ASP A 79 -17.31 -10.49 35.90
C ASP A 79 -18.85 -10.52 36.11
N MET A 80 -19.59 -9.69 35.37
CA MET A 80 -21.06 -9.61 35.47
C MET A 80 -21.80 -10.63 34.56
N ARG A 81 -21.06 -11.37 33.71
CA ARG A 81 -21.65 -12.26 32.69
C ARG A 81 -22.39 -13.42 33.34
N GLY A 82 -23.70 -13.48 33.12
CA GLY A 82 -24.57 -14.56 33.61
C GLY A 82 -25.09 -14.36 35.04
N GLU A 83 -24.57 -13.39 35.79
CA GLU A 83 -25.11 -13.01 37.10
C GLU A 83 -26.31 -12.06 36.98
N GLN A 84 -26.21 -11.03 36.11
CA GLN A 84 -27.23 -10.00 35.98
C GLN A 84 -27.27 -9.35 34.59
N ALA A 85 -28.40 -8.72 34.26
CA ALA A 85 -28.51 -7.87 33.08
C ALA A 85 -27.86 -6.50 33.34
N VAL A 86 -27.01 -6.05 32.41
CA VAL A 86 -26.27 -4.79 32.51
C VAL A 86 -26.80 -3.79 31.48
N VAL A 87 -27.06 -2.54 31.90
CA VAL A 87 -27.50 -1.45 31.03
C VAL A 87 -26.46 -0.34 31.04
N LEU A 88 -25.88 -0.03 29.87
CA LEU A 88 -24.91 1.04 29.70
C LEU A 88 -25.58 2.33 29.24
N VAL A 89 -25.40 3.41 30.00
CA VAL A 89 -25.90 4.75 29.67
C VAL A 89 -24.74 5.67 29.33
N PHE A 90 -24.56 5.95 28.04
CA PHE A 90 -23.51 6.86 27.56
C PHE A 90 -24.00 8.30 27.53
N PHE A 91 -23.28 9.22 28.19
CA PHE A 91 -23.58 10.65 28.23
C PHE A 91 -22.32 11.49 28.00
N ARG A 92 -22.49 12.74 27.54
CA ARG A 92 -21.39 13.64 27.18
C ARG A 92 -20.91 14.47 28.38
N GLY A 93 -20.34 13.79 29.37
CA GLY A 93 -19.76 14.40 30.57
C GLY A 93 -20.77 14.74 31.67
N ALA A 94 -20.30 14.73 32.92
CA ALA A 94 -21.00 15.30 34.06
C ALA A 94 -20.48 16.74 34.31
N TRP A 95 -21.34 17.58 34.89
CA TRP A 95 -21.07 19.00 35.16
C TRP A 95 -20.68 19.22 36.62
#